data_AF-A0A0A1ES61-F1
#
_entry.id   AF-A0A0A1ES61-F1
#
_cell.length_a   1.000
_cell.length_b   1.000
_cell.length_c   1.000
_cell.angle_alpha   90.00
_cell.angle_beta   90.00
_cell.angle_gamma   90.00
#
_symmetry.space_group_name_H-M   'P 1'
#
loop_
_entity.id
_entity.type
_entity.pdbx_description
1 polymer ?
#
loop_
_entity_poly.entity_id
_entity_poly.type
_entity_poly.pdbx_seq_one_letter_code
_entity_poly.pdbx_strand_id
1 'polypeptide(L)' 'MKQEILQTKSRKLKKRGWQKRVITQINSSSYLSYNLLMHFIRKEKLKLNKKLLANFFVSEAGTSFSLRKWMLWFYGI' A
#
# COMPACT_ATOMS: atom_id res chain seq x y z
N MET A 1 7.93 21.57 26.29
CA MET A 1 7.69 22.27 25.00
C MET A 1 8.63 21.91 23.84
N LYS A 2 9.93 22.26 23.82
CA LYS A 2 10.79 22.01 22.63
C LYS A 2 10.89 20.52 22.26
N GLN A 3 11.04 19.62 23.24
CA GLN A 3 11.05 18.17 23.01
C GLN A 3 9.72 17.62 22.48
N GLU A 4 8.57 18.11 22.96
CA GLU A 4 7.25 17.64 22.51
C GLU A 4 6.98 18.02 21.05
N ILE A 5 7.42 19.20 20.63
CA ILE A 5 7.35 19.64 19.22
C ILE A 5 8.20 18.73 18.34
N LEU A 6 9.43 18.42 18.76
CA LEU A 6 10.32 17.51 18.05
C LEU A 6 9.76 16.09 17.97
N GLN A 7 9.21 15.57 19.07
CA GLN A 7 8.56 14.25 19.09
C GLN A 7 7.35 14.21 18.15
N THR A 8 6.52 15.25 18.14
CA THR A 8 5.35 15.33 17.27
C THR A 8 5.75 15.38 15.79
N LYS A 9 6.78 16.17 15.45
CA LYS A 9 7.36 16.20 14.10
C LYS A 9 7.92 14.84 13.70
N SER A 10 8.67 14.18 14.58
CA SER A 10 9.22 12.85 14.36
C SER A 10 8.13 11.80 14.11
N ARG A 11 7.06 11.78 14.92
CA ARG A 11 5.89 10.89 14.72
C ARG A 11 5.24 11.10 13.35
N LYS A 12 5.07 12.36 12.90
CA LYS A 12 4.53 12.68 11.56
C LYS A 12 5.46 12.18 10.45
N LEU A 13 6.77 12.40 10.57
CA LEU A 13 7.76 11.95 9.60
C LEU A 13 7.82 10.42 9.52
N LYS A 14 7.80 9.72 10.66
CA LYS A 14 7.75 8.25 10.71
C LYS A 14 6.55 7.70 9.96
N LYS A 15 5.35 8.27 10.16
CA LYS A 15 4.14 7.86 9.42
C LYS A 15 4.29 8.07 7.90
N ARG A 16 4.82 9.22 7.47
CA ARG A 16 5.05 9.53 6.05
C ARG A 16 6.11 8.61 5.43
N GLY A 17 7.20 8.35 6.14
CA GLY A 17 8.27 7.45 5.69
C GLY A 17 7.77 6.02 5.49
N TRP A 18 6.97 5.52 6.44
CA TRP A 18 6.34 4.21 6.29
C TRP A 18 5.40 4.16 5.08
N GLN A 19 4.56 5.17 4.86
CA GLN A 19 3.68 5.24 3.67
C GLN A 19 4.47 5.23 2.36
N LYS A 20 5.56 6.01 2.27
CA LYS A 20 6.43 6.00 1.08
C LYS A 20 7.01 4.62 0.83
N ARG A 21 7.54 3.95 1.86
CA ARG A 21 8.11 2.60 1.73
C ARG A 21 7.10 1.59 1.20
N VAL A 22 5.86 1.64 1.69
CA VAL A 22 4.77 0.78 1.21
C VAL A 22 4.46 1.04 -0.26
N ILE A 23 4.34 2.30 -0.67
CA ILE A 23 4.09 2.67 -2.07
C ILE A 23 5.22 2.17 -2.96
N THR A 24 6.47 2.40 -2.57
CA THR A 24 7.65 1.93 -3.31
C THR A 24 7.65 0.41 -3.44
N GLN A 25 7.36 -0.32 -2.36
CA GLN A 25 7.33 -1.79 -2.37
C GLN A 25 6.21 -2.35 -3.25
N ILE A 26 5.03 -1.72 -3.25
CA ILE A 26 3.93 -2.11 -4.14
C ILE A 26 4.33 -1.83 -5.59
N ASN A 27 4.87 -0.63 -5.88
CA ASN A 27 5.33 -0.28 -7.22
C ASN A 27 6.47 -1.20 -7.73
N SER A 28 7.30 -1.74 -6.85
CA SER A 28 8.38 -2.66 -7.25
C SER A 28 7.92 -4.11 -7.41
N SER A 29 6.91 -4.54 -6.64
CA SER A 29 6.39 -5.92 -6.69
C SER A 29 5.29 -6.12 -7.74
N SER A 30 4.65 -5.02 -8.14
CA SER A 30 3.57 -4.99 -9.11
C SER A 30 4.04 -4.29 -10.38
N TYR A 31 3.76 -4.88 -11.55
CA TYR A 31 3.90 -4.18 -12.83
C TYR A 31 2.89 -3.03 -12.97
N LEU A 32 1.88 -2.99 -12.10
CA LEU A 32 0.85 -1.96 -12.04
C LEU A 32 1.15 -0.99 -10.90
N SER A 33 1.02 0.30 -11.18
CA SER A 33 1.27 1.34 -10.19
C SER A 33 0.32 1.27 -8.98
N TYR A 34 0.79 1.73 -7.82
CA TYR A 34 0.01 1.87 -6.59
C TYR A 34 -1.30 2.66 -6.80
N ASN A 35 -1.28 3.64 -7.71
CA ASN A 35 -2.46 4.44 -8.04
C ASN A 35 -3.54 3.59 -8.71
N LEU A 36 -3.16 2.71 -9.65
CA LEU A 36 -4.09 1.76 -10.26
C LEU A 36 -4.64 0.79 -9.21
N LEU A 37 -3.78 0.27 -8.33
CA LEU A 37 -4.21 -0.63 -7.26
C LEU A 37 -5.23 0.05 -6.34
N MET A 38 -4.99 1.30 -5.96
CA MET A 38 -5.93 2.07 -5.15
C MET A 38 -7.24 2.38 -5.88
N HIS A 39 -7.20 2.59 -7.20
CA HIS A 39 -8.41 2.76 -8.00
C HIS A 39 -9.24 1.47 -8.04
N PHE A 40 -8.60 0.33 -8.35
CA PHE A 40 -9.20 -1.00 -8.31
C PHE A 40 -9.85 -1.29 -6.95
N ILE A 41 -9.11 -1.14 -5.85
CA ILE A 41 -9.62 -1.37 -4.48
C ILE A 41 -10.86 -0.51 -4.20
N ARG A 42 -10.87 0.75 -4.64
CA ARG A 42 -12.02 1.65 -4.47
C ARG A 42 -13.22 1.23 -5.32
N LYS A 43 -12.98 0.80 -6.56
CA LYS A 43 -14.03 0.36 -7.49
C LYS A 43 -14.69 -0.94 -7.04
N GLU A 44 -13.89 -1.92 -6.64
CA GLU A 44 -14.34 -3.19 -6.06
C GLU A 44 -14.83 -3.07 -4.61
N LYS A 45 -14.83 -1.85 -4.04
CA LYS A 45 -15.27 -1.56 -2.66
C LYS A 45 -14.58 -2.42 -1.59
N LEU A 46 -13.33 -2.81 -1.84
CA LEU A 46 -12.54 -3.59 -0.91
C LEU A 46 -12.16 -2.73 0.31
N LYS A 47 -12.64 -3.11 1.50
CA LYS A 47 -12.35 -2.41 2.77
C LYS A 47 -10.98 -2.79 3.33
N LEU A 48 -9.93 -2.65 2.51
CA LEU A 48 -8.55 -2.97 2.89
C LEU A 48 -7.83 -1.76 3.47
N ASN A 49 -7.29 -1.91 4.68
CA ASN A 49 -6.38 -0.93 5.24
C ASN A 49 -5.03 -1.00 4.52
N LYS A 50 -4.41 0.15 4.24
CA LYS A 50 -3.08 0.24 3.61
C LYS A 50 -2.01 -0.57 4.35
N LYS A 51 -2.12 -0.69 5.67
CA LYS A 51 -1.21 -1.50 6.50
C LYS A 51 -1.38 -3.00 6.27
N LEU A 52 -2.62 -3.46 6.16
CA LEU A 52 -2.91 -4.86 5.84
C LEU A 52 -2.49 -5.19 4.42
N LEU A 53 -2.80 -4.29 3.47
CA LEU A 53 -2.37 -4.43 2.08
C LEU A 53 -0.85 -4.60 1.98
N ALA A 54 -0.08 -3.72 2.62
CA ALA A 54 1.38 -3.83 2.67
C ALA A 54 1.85 -5.16 3.26
N ASN A 55 1.20 -5.63 4.33
CA ASN A 55 1.53 -6.90 4.97
C ASN A 55 1.27 -8.08 4.05
N PHE A 56 0.15 -8.09 3.30
CA PHE A 56 -0.12 -9.13 2.31
C PHE A 56 0.99 -9.19 1.25
N PHE A 57 1.38 -8.05 0.69
CA PHE A 57 2.47 -7.97 -0.30
C PHE A 57 3.83 -8.43 0.23
N VAL A 58 4.07 -8.39 1.54
CA VAL A 58 5.34 -8.82 2.15
C VAL A 58 5.29 -10.30 2.58
N SER A 59 4.22 -10.69 3.25
CA SER A 59 4.14 -11.93 4.03
C SER A 59 3.35 -13.03 3.35
N GLU A 60 2.41 -12.66 2.45
CA GLU A 60 1.49 -13.61 1.83
C GLU A 60 1.59 -13.55 0.31
N ALA A 61 2.58 -14.26 -0.23
CA ALA A 61 2.83 -14.31 -1.66
C ALA A 61 1.61 -14.82 -2.46
N GLY A 62 0.90 -15.83 -1.96
CA GLY A 62 -0.30 -16.40 -2.61
C GLY A 62 -1.44 -15.39 -2.69
N THR A 63 -1.79 -14.76 -1.56
CA THR A 63 -2.83 -13.72 -1.50
C THR A 63 -2.49 -12.55 -2.43
N SER A 64 -1.22 -12.14 -2.45
CA SER A 64 -0.73 -11.07 -3.32
C SER A 64 -0.80 -11.43 -4.80
N PHE A 65 -0.47 -12.68 -5.15
CA PHE A 65 -0.57 -13.17 -6.51
C PHE A 65 -2.02 -13.20 -7.00
N SER A 66 -2.96 -13.73 -6.19
CA SER A 66 -4.38 -13.77 -6.53
C SER A 66 -4.97 -12.37 -6.66
N LEU A 67 -4.63 -11.45 -5.74
CA LEU A 67 -5.05 -10.05 -5.83
C LEU A 67 -4.53 -9.38 -7.10
N ARG A 68 -3.27 -9.67 -7.48
CA ARG A 68 -2.67 -9.15 -8.71
C ARG A 68 -3.35 -9.71 -9.96
N LYS A 69 -3.67 -11.00 -9.99
CA LYS A 69 -4.42 -11.60 -11.09
C LYS A 69 -5.79 -10.95 -11.21
N TRP A 70 -6.53 -10.81 -10.11
CA TRP A 70 -7.83 -10.15 -10.13
C TRP A 70 -7.74 -8.71 -10.64
N MET A 71 -6.73 -7.95 -10.20
CA MET A 71 -6.49 -6.60 -10.69
C MET A 71 -6.20 -6.57 -12.20
N LEU A 72 -5.41 -7.50 -12.74
CA LEU A 72 -5.12 -7.59 -14.18
C LEU A 72 -6.41 -7.83 -14.99
N TRP A 73 -7.23 -8.79 -14.55
CA TRP A 73 -8.54 -9.06 -15.14
C TRP A 73 -9.46 -7.84 -15.13
N PHE A 74 -9.47 -7.06 -14.04
CA PHE A 74 -10.25 -5.82 -13.96
C PHE A 74 -9.84 -4.77 -15.01
N TYR A 75 -8.55 -4.69 -15.34
CA TYR A 75 -8.04 -3.77 -16.35
C TYR A 75 -8.02 -4.35 -17.77
N GLY A 76 -8.46 -5.59 -17.97
CA GLY A 76 -8.47 -6.26 -19.27
C GLY A 76 -7.10 -6.64 -19.81
N ILE A 77 -6.12 -6.88 -18.91
CA ILE A 77 -4.76 -7.36 -19.22
C ILE A 77 -4.65 -8.83 -18.84
#